data_AF-A0A163E717-F1
#
_entry.id   AF-A0A163E717-F1
#
_cell.length_a   1.000
_cell.length_b   1.000
_cell.length_c   1.000
_cell.angle_alpha   90.00
_cell.angle_beta   90.00
_cell.angle_gamma   90.00
#
_symmetry.space_group_name_H-M   'P 1'
#
loop_
_entity.id
_entity.type
_entity.pdbx_description
1 polymer ?
#
loop_
_entity_poly.entity_id
_entity_poly.type
_entity_poly.pdbx_seq_one_letter_code
_entity_poly.pdbx_strand_id
1 'polypeptide(L)'
;MHHWTGGLNWAFTNIRVNISPTLWIILSAFFLGCNGAPFNKEAYITDKEAAIVSVLKTIFIAYLAHANTVRPDQSTLALPTIYKQMSAIAWPVSGIHEAVGSIIKAWRADKIIGIGNFKLERYVVENPLERYYSDANLLPRDENGFILGTGLKQIRFSMSILRTNLERAQLKNELEDISTFDNAFKIMDENLAEIEQWRRTYKATPKYQLICGGNANVSRFSKGSDISKESSSSEKPFARYAGDISTHGSSTNFKKFIVDNDEKSSGHLNITKPDDGDGQFREYLRKKSSQMYNRIAHDNGAYLDQILTEMGPKNAKKMKHAILNGSIYIGYNQEEAAQRDLIRQLTINMEVTGPGARCKYQMPVHPVIIRYLPTDMLDQLKIAGNLEDTSSLSKITSAVQLLYTVYEIVRGSGNGWSKLIMGVFMIMSLLQTASLVFLPTQLVAFSIHCKTERNMGTNSYNLAEKITHPITRLLTRILPKFLQNLTNDIVKEHDYALIGALEKSALPPMLIYKIMMGLSVSQVSSSIQPAGRWETLVIIGGTVVPLLLGLLAGYTEPSPAKWIVLAWIVGSWPFTFIRIYVIDPNYMVNKLAFALTTLFLVLPGIALVISATVIGNLPK
;
A
#
# COMPACT_ATOMS: atom_id res chain seq x y z
N MET A 1 -20.64 1.32 -32.99
CA MET A 1 -21.35 2.59 -32.67
C MET A 1 -22.21 2.51 -31.39
N HIS A 2 -22.98 1.45 -31.12
CA HIS A 2 -23.89 1.39 -29.95
C HIS A 2 -23.28 1.55 -28.53
N HIS A 3 -21.96 1.36 -28.34
CA HIS A 3 -21.33 1.62 -27.02
C HIS A 3 -21.15 3.10 -26.69
N TRP A 4 -21.05 3.99 -27.69
CA TRP A 4 -20.85 5.43 -27.45
C TRP A 4 -22.12 6.14 -26.98
N THR A 5 -23.29 5.68 -27.41
CA THR A 5 -24.57 6.25 -27.00
C THR A 5 -24.89 5.97 -25.52
N GLY A 6 -24.44 4.83 -24.98
CA GLY A 6 -24.64 4.50 -23.56
C GLY A 6 -23.86 5.43 -22.62
N GLY A 7 -22.57 5.67 -22.90
CA GLY A 7 -21.73 6.55 -22.10
C GLY A 7 -22.20 8.01 -22.12
N LEU A 8 -22.59 8.52 -23.30
CA LEU A 8 -23.17 9.87 -23.43
C LEU A 8 -24.50 9.99 -22.67
N ASN A 9 -25.39 9.00 -22.73
CA ASN A 9 -26.67 9.07 -22.04
C ASN A 9 -26.51 8.97 -20.51
N TRP A 10 -25.57 8.15 -20.01
CA TRP A 10 -25.20 8.11 -18.59
C TRP A 10 -24.61 9.44 -18.12
N ALA A 11 -23.67 10.02 -18.88
CA ALA A 11 -23.10 11.33 -18.60
C ALA A 11 -24.18 12.42 -18.58
N PHE A 12 -25.03 12.52 -19.62
CA PHE A 12 -26.11 13.51 -19.67
C PHE A 12 -27.16 13.33 -18.57
N THR A 13 -27.46 12.09 -18.16
CA THR A 13 -28.40 11.83 -17.06
C THR A 13 -27.80 12.27 -15.72
N ASN A 14 -26.55 11.92 -15.43
CA ASN A 14 -25.85 12.38 -14.23
C ASN A 14 -25.64 13.90 -14.22
N ILE A 15 -25.36 14.50 -15.38
CA ILE A 15 -25.25 15.95 -15.57
C ILE A 15 -26.60 16.62 -15.29
N ARG A 16 -27.71 16.17 -15.87
CA ARG A 16 -29.05 16.76 -15.61
C ARG A 16 -29.50 16.61 -14.16
N VAL A 17 -29.31 15.43 -13.56
CA VAL A 17 -29.79 15.14 -12.19
C VAL A 17 -28.95 15.86 -11.13
N ASN A 18 -27.62 15.96 -11.31
CA ASN A 18 -26.76 16.60 -10.31
C ASN A 18 -26.59 18.11 -10.51
N ILE A 19 -26.59 18.63 -11.76
CA ILE A 19 -26.45 20.08 -11.97
C ILE A 19 -27.69 20.84 -11.48
N SER A 20 -28.91 20.31 -11.66
CA SER A 20 -30.13 21.05 -11.29
C SER A 20 -30.13 21.48 -9.80
N PRO A 21 -29.99 20.58 -8.80
CA PRO A 21 -29.96 20.98 -7.38
C PRO A 21 -28.77 21.90 -7.07
N THR A 22 -27.57 21.59 -7.57
CA THR A 22 -26.38 22.40 -7.31
C THR A 22 -26.52 23.81 -7.87
N LEU A 23 -27.09 23.96 -9.07
CA LEU A 23 -27.31 25.25 -9.72
C LEU A 23 -28.44 26.04 -9.04
N TRP A 24 -29.50 25.37 -8.54
CA TRP A 24 -30.50 25.98 -7.65
C TRP A 24 -29.90 26.48 -6.33
N ILE A 25 -28.96 25.73 -5.73
CA ILE A 25 -28.27 26.13 -4.49
C ILE A 25 -27.28 27.27 -4.74
N ILE A 26 -26.58 27.27 -5.87
CA ILE A 26 -25.71 28.40 -6.27
C ILE A 26 -26.57 29.64 -6.54
N LEU A 27 -27.70 29.51 -7.24
CA LEU A 27 -28.62 30.62 -7.48
C LEU A 27 -29.21 31.15 -6.17
N SER A 28 -29.69 30.31 -5.25
CA SER A 28 -30.22 30.76 -3.96
C SER A 28 -29.15 31.43 -3.08
N ALA A 29 -27.90 30.93 -3.16
CA ALA A 29 -26.73 31.54 -2.53
C ALA A 29 -26.42 32.95 -3.05
N PHE A 30 -26.61 33.20 -4.36
CA PHE A 30 -26.52 34.55 -4.94
C PHE A 30 -27.73 35.42 -4.56
N PHE A 31 -28.95 34.89 -4.65
CA PHE A 31 -30.19 35.61 -4.30
C PHE A 31 -30.15 36.22 -2.88
N LEU A 32 -29.60 35.51 -1.89
CA LEU A 32 -29.48 36.03 -0.52
C LEU A 32 -28.53 37.24 -0.36
N GLY A 33 -27.62 37.45 -1.31
CA GLY A 33 -26.66 38.57 -1.33
C GLY A 33 -27.07 39.70 -2.29
N CYS A 34 -28.12 39.51 -3.09
CA CYS A 34 -28.63 40.51 -4.02
C CYS A 34 -29.40 41.61 -3.29
N ASN A 35 -28.69 42.60 -2.75
CA ASN A 35 -29.28 43.84 -2.20
C ASN A 35 -29.71 44.84 -3.31
N GLY A 36 -30.16 44.33 -4.45
CA GLY A 36 -30.61 45.15 -5.58
C GLY A 36 -32.03 45.65 -5.33
N ALA A 37 -32.22 46.98 -5.31
CA ALA A 37 -33.56 47.57 -5.28
C ALA A 37 -34.40 47.05 -6.47
N PRO A 38 -35.68 46.70 -6.29
CA PRO A 38 -36.53 46.99 -5.12
C PRO A 38 -36.64 45.87 -4.07
N PHE A 39 -35.75 44.86 -4.07
CA PHE A 39 -35.87 43.73 -3.14
C PHE A 39 -35.51 44.10 -1.69
N ASN A 40 -36.51 44.31 -0.83
CA ASN A 40 -36.30 44.20 0.62
C ASN A 40 -36.40 42.73 1.04
N LYS A 41 -35.26 42.15 1.44
CA LYS A 41 -35.12 40.76 1.88
C LYS A 41 -36.02 40.41 3.08
N GLU A 42 -36.20 41.36 4.00
CA GLU A 42 -37.00 41.19 5.22
C GLU A 42 -38.49 40.94 4.93
N ALA A 43 -38.98 41.37 3.76
CA ALA A 43 -40.38 41.18 3.34
C ALA A 43 -40.67 39.75 2.84
N TYR A 44 -39.65 38.92 2.59
CA TYR A 44 -39.79 37.62 1.93
C TYR A 44 -39.12 36.45 2.66
N ILE A 45 -38.14 36.69 3.52
CA ILE A 45 -37.33 35.64 4.17
C ILE A 45 -37.12 36.02 5.64
N THR A 46 -37.54 35.17 6.56
CA THR A 46 -37.28 35.35 8.00
C THR A 46 -35.81 35.10 8.34
N ASP A 47 -35.33 35.66 9.46
CA ASP A 47 -33.95 35.43 9.92
C ASP A 47 -33.60 33.95 10.09
N LYS A 48 -34.59 33.13 10.47
CA LYS A 48 -34.44 31.67 10.60
C LYS A 48 -34.22 31.01 9.24
N GLU A 49 -34.99 31.39 8.22
CA GLU A 49 -34.82 30.88 6.85
C GLU A 49 -33.49 31.37 6.25
N ALA A 50 -33.12 32.63 6.49
CA ALA A 50 -31.83 33.16 6.08
C ALA A 50 -30.65 32.41 6.72
N ALA A 51 -30.75 32.07 8.02
CA ALA A 51 -29.76 31.25 8.71
C ALA A 51 -29.71 29.81 8.17
N ILE A 52 -30.87 29.18 7.94
CA ILE A 52 -30.97 27.82 7.34
C ILE A 52 -30.28 27.81 5.97
N VAL A 53 -30.60 28.76 5.09
CA VAL A 53 -30.01 28.81 3.75
C VAL A 53 -28.51 29.14 3.82
N SER A 54 -28.04 29.95 4.78
CA SER A 54 -26.60 30.17 5.02
C SER A 54 -25.87 28.88 5.44
N VAL A 55 -26.48 28.08 6.32
CA VAL A 55 -25.95 26.77 6.73
C VAL A 55 -25.91 25.80 5.54
N LEU A 56 -27.01 25.69 4.77
CA LEU A 56 -27.05 24.84 3.57
C LEU A 56 -26.00 25.28 2.55
N LYS A 57 -25.92 26.58 2.24
CA LYS A 57 -24.89 27.18 1.37
C LYS A 57 -23.48 26.78 1.82
N THR A 58 -23.20 26.83 3.12
CA THR A 58 -21.92 26.40 3.69
C THR A 58 -21.67 24.90 3.47
N ILE A 59 -22.65 24.04 3.77
CA ILE A 59 -22.52 22.58 3.59
C ILE A 59 -22.28 22.21 2.12
N PHE A 60 -23.07 22.77 1.19
CA PHE A 60 -22.97 22.45 -0.24
C PHE A 60 -21.73 23.07 -0.90
N ILE A 61 -21.47 24.38 -0.70
CA ILE A 61 -20.41 25.10 -1.42
C ILE A 61 -19.03 24.93 -0.76
N ALA A 62 -18.96 24.69 0.56
CA ALA A 62 -17.69 24.42 1.23
C ALA A 62 -17.42 22.92 1.37
N TYR A 63 -18.31 22.14 2.01
CA TYR A 63 -17.97 20.77 2.42
C TYR A 63 -18.09 19.76 1.28
N LEU A 64 -19.14 19.83 0.44
CA LEU A 64 -19.24 18.94 -0.73
C LEU A 64 -18.25 19.33 -1.83
N ALA A 65 -17.99 20.63 -2.03
CA ALA A 65 -16.91 21.06 -2.91
C ALA A 65 -15.55 20.57 -2.40
N HIS A 66 -15.27 20.68 -1.08
CA HIS A 66 -14.07 20.08 -0.49
C HIS A 66 -13.98 18.57 -0.77
N ALA A 67 -15.06 17.81 -0.54
CA ALA A 67 -15.12 16.39 -0.89
C ALA A 67 -14.82 16.12 -2.37
N ASN A 68 -15.27 16.96 -3.29
CA ASN A 68 -14.93 16.86 -4.71
C ASN A 68 -13.46 17.24 -5.03
N THR A 69 -12.77 17.96 -4.14
CA THR A 69 -11.30 18.15 -4.23
C THR A 69 -10.51 17.00 -3.62
N VAL A 70 -11.13 16.21 -2.74
CA VAL A 70 -10.51 15.00 -2.18
C VAL A 70 -10.37 13.98 -3.30
N ARG A 71 -9.14 13.51 -3.42
CA ARG A 71 -8.69 12.62 -4.48
C ARG A 71 -9.57 11.35 -4.58
N PRO A 72 -10.16 11.05 -5.75
CA PRO A 72 -10.91 9.81 -5.96
C PRO A 72 -10.01 8.59 -5.77
N ASP A 73 -10.65 7.45 -5.52
CA ASP A 73 -9.93 6.20 -5.35
C ASP A 73 -9.38 5.64 -6.68
N GLN A 74 -8.26 4.94 -6.55
CA GLN A 74 -7.43 4.46 -7.64
C GLN A 74 -7.96 3.17 -8.27
N SER A 75 -8.87 2.47 -7.58
CA SER A 75 -9.56 1.29 -8.13
C SER A 75 -10.66 1.61 -9.14
N THR A 76 -10.93 2.89 -9.42
CA THR A 76 -12.10 3.38 -10.18
C THR A 76 -13.46 3.03 -9.55
N LEU A 77 -13.47 2.40 -8.36
CA LEU A 77 -14.69 2.05 -7.65
C LEU A 77 -15.28 3.27 -6.89
N ALA A 78 -16.60 3.40 -6.97
CA ALA A 78 -17.33 4.49 -6.31
C ALA A 78 -17.28 4.40 -4.78
N LEU A 79 -17.34 3.20 -4.18
CA LEU A 79 -17.44 3.05 -2.72
C LEU A 79 -16.16 3.54 -1.99
N PRO A 80 -14.93 3.08 -2.30
CA PRO A 80 -13.71 3.61 -1.67
C PRO A 80 -13.55 5.13 -1.86
N THR A 81 -13.94 5.65 -3.04
CA THR A 81 -13.97 7.09 -3.33
C THR A 81 -14.89 7.83 -2.36
N ILE A 82 -16.16 7.42 -2.27
CA ILE A 82 -17.15 8.02 -1.36
C ILE A 82 -16.66 7.97 0.10
N TYR A 83 -16.05 6.86 0.52
CA TYR A 83 -15.49 6.76 1.88
C TYR A 83 -14.34 7.73 2.11
N LYS A 84 -13.37 7.85 1.19
CA LYS A 84 -12.27 8.83 1.29
C LYS A 84 -12.79 10.25 1.41
N GLN A 85 -13.76 10.61 0.56
CA GLN A 85 -14.40 11.92 0.53
C GLN A 85 -15.17 12.22 1.84
N MET A 86 -16.01 11.29 2.28
CA MET A 86 -16.80 11.43 3.50
C MET A 86 -15.92 11.42 4.77
N SER A 87 -14.84 10.62 4.80
CA SER A 87 -13.87 10.59 5.89
C SER A 87 -13.08 11.90 6.01
N ALA A 88 -12.80 12.56 4.87
CA ALA A 88 -12.19 13.89 4.87
C ALA A 88 -13.15 14.98 5.39
N ILE A 89 -14.44 14.94 5.04
CA ILE A 89 -15.45 15.82 5.69
C ILE A 89 -15.52 15.52 7.19
N ALA A 90 -15.57 14.23 7.56
CA ALA A 90 -15.74 13.80 8.95
C ALA A 90 -14.58 14.22 9.85
N TRP A 91 -13.33 14.19 9.37
CA TRP A 91 -12.14 14.34 10.20
C TRP A 91 -11.03 15.12 9.49
N PRO A 92 -10.55 16.25 10.04
CA PRO A 92 -9.64 17.13 9.33
C PRO A 92 -8.25 16.50 9.15
N VAL A 93 -7.72 15.84 10.18
CA VAL A 93 -6.45 15.08 10.12
C VAL A 93 -6.51 13.99 9.03
N SER A 94 -7.67 13.36 8.84
CA SER A 94 -7.91 12.31 7.84
C SER A 94 -7.82 12.85 6.41
N GLY A 95 -8.29 14.08 6.16
CA GLY A 95 -8.12 14.78 4.88
C GLY A 95 -6.70 15.29 4.64
N ILE A 96 -6.03 15.80 5.69
CA ILE A 96 -4.63 16.24 5.64
C ILE A 96 -3.70 15.05 5.35
N HIS A 97 -3.97 13.88 5.95
CA HIS A 97 -3.24 12.64 5.74
C HIS A 97 -3.18 12.20 4.27
N GLU A 98 -4.32 12.14 3.58
CA GLU A 98 -4.34 11.74 2.16
C GLU A 98 -3.60 12.72 1.25
N ALA A 99 -3.72 14.02 1.53
CA ALA A 99 -3.03 15.07 0.78
C ALA A 99 -1.51 14.98 0.96
N VAL A 100 -1.02 15.02 2.21
CA VAL A 100 0.42 14.97 2.50
C VAL A 100 1.02 13.62 2.09
N GLY A 101 0.29 12.51 2.32
CA GLY A 101 0.68 11.18 1.86
C GLY A 101 0.93 11.11 0.36
N SER A 102 0.05 11.71 -0.45
CA SER A 102 0.22 11.80 -1.90
C SER A 102 1.42 12.67 -2.31
N ILE A 103 1.70 13.76 -1.59
CA ILE A 103 2.90 14.60 -1.81
C ILE A 103 4.18 13.81 -1.45
N ILE A 104 4.20 13.12 -0.32
CA ILE A 104 5.32 12.28 0.13
C ILE A 104 5.56 11.11 -0.84
N LYS A 105 4.50 10.49 -1.37
CA LYS A 105 4.58 9.49 -2.44
C LYS A 105 5.28 10.04 -3.69
N ALA A 106 4.85 11.19 -4.19
CA ALA A 106 5.46 11.82 -5.36
C ALA A 106 6.93 12.16 -5.12
N TRP A 107 7.28 12.69 -3.95
CA TRP A 107 8.66 13.05 -3.63
C TRP A 107 9.57 11.82 -3.39
N ARG A 108 9.03 10.72 -2.87
CA ARG A 108 9.76 9.47 -2.61
C ARG A 108 9.54 8.42 -3.70
N ALA A 109 9.12 8.82 -4.89
CA ALA A 109 8.73 7.95 -6.00
C ALA A 109 9.69 6.77 -6.20
N ASP A 110 10.95 7.08 -6.51
CA ASP A 110 11.95 6.08 -6.86
C ASP A 110 12.24 5.14 -5.68
N LYS A 111 12.31 5.69 -4.45
CA LYS A 111 12.53 4.89 -3.24
C LYS A 111 11.40 3.90 -2.97
N ILE A 112 10.14 4.29 -3.20
CA ILE A 112 8.96 3.44 -3.01
C ILE A 112 8.91 2.33 -4.06
N ILE A 113 9.21 2.66 -5.31
CA ILE A 113 9.23 1.70 -6.44
C ILE A 113 10.48 0.79 -6.37
N GLY A 114 11.50 1.16 -5.58
CA GLY A 114 12.76 0.42 -5.44
C GLY A 114 13.83 0.77 -6.47
N ILE A 115 13.60 1.84 -7.25
CA ILE A 115 14.49 2.37 -8.27
C ILE A 115 15.59 3.23 -7.61
N GLY A 116 16.79 3.27 -8.21
CA GLY A 116 17.93 4.05 -7.72
C GLY A 116 18.58 3.53 -6.42
N ASN A 117 17.93 2.63 -5.69
CA ASN A 117 18.50 1.94 -4.51
C ASN A 117 19.55 0.88 -4.90
N PHE A 118 19.80 0.66 -6.20
CA PHE A 118 20.94 -0.11 -6.70
C PHE A 118 22.25 0.67 -6.52
N LYS A 119 22.58 0.96 -5.26
CA LYS A 119 23.98 1.00 -4.89
C LYS A 119 24.57 -0.36 -5.22
N LEU A 120 25.36 -0.38 -6.29
CA LEU A 120 26.33 -1.42 -6.59
C LEU A 120 27.51 -1.33 -5.58
N GLU A 121 27.17 -1.15 -4.29
CA GLU A 121 28.04 -1.55 -3.19
C GLU A 121 28.43 -2.99 -3.49
N ARG A 122 29.74 -3.25 -3.47
CA ARG A 122 30.29 -4.58 -3.69
C ARG A 122 29.89 -5.48 -2.52
N TYR A 123 28.65 -5.93 -2.53
CA TYR A 123 28.26 -7.25 -2.06
C TYR A 123 28.83 -8.31 -3.02
N VAL A 124 30.15 -8.21 -3.24
CA VAL A 124 31.04 -9.38 -3.19
C VAL A 124 30.97 -9.85 -1.72
N VAL A 125 29.80 -10.35 -1.34
CA VAL A 125 29.73 -11.39 -0.34
C VAL A 125 30.39 -12.54 -1.05
N GLU A 126 31.69 -12.69 -0.83
CA GLU A 126 32.33 -13.99 -0.91
C GLU A 126 31.39 -14.90 -0.13
N ASN A 127 30.65 -15.71 -0.86
CA ASN A 127 29.71 -16.65 -0.29
C ASN A 127 30.54 -17.43 0.74
N PRO A 128 30.21 -17.41 2.04
CA PRO A 128 31.11 -17.98 3.03
C PRO A 128 31.45 -19.43 2.71
N LEU A 129 30.52 -20.14 2.05
CA LEU A 129 30.74 -21.47 1.47
C LEU A 129 31.74 -21.49 0.29
N GLU A 130 31.69 -20.57 -0.68
CA GLU A 130 32.67 -20.56 -1.79
C GLU A 130 34.07 -20.17 -1.31
N ARG A 131 34.20 -19.22 -0.36
CA ARG A 131 35.50 -18.97 0.29
C ARG A 131 35.96 -20.19 1.08
N TYR A 132 35.06 -20.84 1.82
CA TYR A 132 35.36 -22.08 2.55
C TYR A 132 35.71 -23.25 1.60
N TYR A 133 35.17 -23.30 0.38
CA TYR A 133 35.53 -24.29 -0.64
C TYR A 133 36.83 -23.95 -1.38
N SER A 134 37.14 -22.67 -1.62
CA SER A 134 38.49 -22.28 -2.12
C SER A 134 39.56 -22.57 -1.09
N ASP A 135 39.28 -22.27 0.18
CA ASP A 135 40.20 -22.48 1.30
C ASP A 135 40.32 -23.97 1.66
N ALA A 136 39.25 -24.76 1.53
CA ALA A 136 39.30 -26.22 1.71
C ALA A 136 40.10 -26.94 0.61
N ASN A 137 40.21 -26.36 -0.59
CA ASN A 137 41.08 -26.87 -1.64
C ASN A 137 42.57 -26.51 -1.44
N LEU A 138 42.89 -25.65 -0.46
CA LEU A 138 44.25 -25.31 -0.06
C LEU A 138 44.76 -26.11 1.17
N LEU A 139 43.93 -27.02 1.72
CA LEU A 139 44.32 -27.87 2.84
C LEU A 139 44.92 -29.20 2.34
N PRO A 140 46.00 -29.71 2.97
CA PRO A 140 46.57 -31.00 2.62
C PRO A 140 45.56 -32.12 2.89
N ARG A 141 45.36 -32.98 1.89
CA ARG A 141 44.62 -34.24 2.01
C ARG A 141 45.57 -35.36 2.43
N ASP A 142 45.05 -36.36 3.12
CA ASP A 142 45.80 -37.60 3.32
C ASP A 142 45.88 -38.44 2.03
N GLU A 143 46.64 -39.52 2.10
CA GLU A 143 46.87 -40.47 0.99
C GLU A 143 45.59 -41.23 0.55
N ASN A 144 44.49 -41.12 1.30
CA ASN A 144 43.17 -41.65 0.95
C ASN A 144 42.19 -40.56 0.49
N GLY A 145 42.64 -39.30 0.34
CA GLY A 145 41.85 -38.18 -0.14
C GLY A 145 40.93 -37.52 0.89
N PHE A 146 41.01 -37.89 2.18
CA PHE A 146 40.18 -37.32 3.23
C PHE A 146 40.74 -35.99 3.76
N ILE A 147 39.84 -35.04 4.06
CA ILE A 147 40.18 -33.73 4.64
C ILE A 147 40.13 -33.84 6.17
N LEU A 148 41.27 -34.15 6.78
CA LEU A 148 41.41 -34.42 8.21
C LEU A 148 41.26 -33.16 9.09
N GLY A 149 40.04 -32.64 9.22
CA GLY A 149 39.74 -31.57 10.18
C GLY A 149 38.40 -30.82 10.01
N THR A 150 37.77 -30.90 8.84
CA THR A 150 36.53 -30.17 8.55
C THR A 150 35.31 -30.81 9.21
N GLY A 151 35.18 -32.15 9.18
CA GLY A 151 34.07 -32.89 9.76
C GLY A 151 33.85 -32.59 11.25
N LEU A 152 34.91 -32.59 12.07
CA LEU A 152 34.83 -32.31 13.51
C LEU A 152 34.35 -30.89 13.83
N LYS A 153 34.75 -29.87 13.04
CA LYS A 153 34.25 -28.50 13.23
C LYS A 153 32.78 -28.38 12.83
N GLN A 154 32.38 -29.04 11.74
CA GLN A 154 31.00 -29.02 11.26
C GLN A 154 30.06 -29.78 12.22
N ILE A 155 30.49 -30.93 12.75
CA ILE A 155 29.77 -31.68 13.80
C ILE A 155 29.62 -30.80 15.05
N ARG A 156 30.68 -30.16 15.56
CA ARG A 156 30.58 -29.24 16.71
C ARG A 156 29.62 -28.08 16.46
N PHE A 157 29.66 -27.48 15.28
CA PHE A 157 28.77 -26.36 14.95
C PHE A 157 27.30 -26.80 14.91
N SER A 158 26.99 -27.89 14.19
CA SER A 158 25.64 -28.46 14.16
C SER A 158 25.16 -28.90 15.55
N MET A 159 26.02 -29.53 16.35
CA MET A 159 25.72 -29.92 17.74
C MET A 159 25.43 -28.71 18.64
N SER A 160 26.19 -27.61 18.49
CA SER A 160 25.92 -26.38 19.25
C SER A 160 24.54 -25.78 18.92
N ILE A 161 24.15 -25.79 17.63
CA ILE A 161 22.83 -25.33 17.19
C ILE A 161 21.72 -26.26 17.70
N LEU A 162 21.93 -27.58 17.63
CA LEU A 162 20.97 -28.57 18.11
C LEU A 162 20.72 -28.41 19.62
N ARG A 163 21.80 -28.28 20.41
CA ARG A 163 21.77 -28.08 21.86
C ARG A 163 21.04 -26.77 22.23
N THR A 164 21.39 -25.64 21.60
CA THR A 164 20.71 -24.35 21.84
C THR A 164 19.22 -24.38 21.47
N ASN A 165 18.82 -25.16 20.46
CA ASN A 165 17.41 -25.31 20.10
C ASN A 165 16.65 -26.25 21.05
N LEU A 166 17.29 -27.31 21.56
CA LEU A 166 16.72 -28.18 22.60
C LEU A 166 16.56 -27.44 23.94
N GLU A 167 17.56 -26.67 24.37
CA GLU A 167 17.48 -25.81 25.57
C GLU A 167 16.33 -24.79 25.46
N ARG A 168 16.07 -24.27 24.25
CA ARG A 168 14.92 -23.39 23.96
C ARG A 168 13.57 -24.11 23.95
N ALA A 169 13.52 -25.40 23.62
CA ALA A 169 12.31 -26.22 23.70
C ALA A 169 12.01 -26.65 25.14
N GLN A 170 13.04 -26.99 25.92
CA GLN A 170 12.96 -27.22 27.36
C GLN A 170 12.44 -25.98 28.10
N LEU A 171 12.94 -24.79 27.78
CA LEU A 171 12.44 -23.50 28.30
C LEU A 171 10.95 -23.21 28.00
N LYS A 172 10.30 -24.00 27.15
CA LYS A 172 8.87 -23.89 26.83
C LYS A 172 8.02 -25.04 27.37
N ASN A 173 8.62 -26.01 28.07
CA ASN A 173 7.96 -27.26 28.50
C ASN A 173 7.36 -28.07 27.34
N GLU A 174 8.01 -28.09 26.17
CA GLU A 174 7.52 -28.79 24.95
C GLU A 174 7.99 -30.27 24.85
N LEU A 175 8.69 -30.82 25.85
CA LEU A 175 9.26 -32.19 25.84
C LEU A 175 9.10 -32.87 27.22
N GLU A 176 8.49 -34.07 27.25
CA GLU A 176 8.15 -34.78 28.51
C GLU A 176 9.15 -35.89 28.94
N ASP A 177 10.01 -36.41 28.06
CA ASP A 177 11.08 -37.35 28.43
C ASP A 177 12.47 -36.81 28.04
N ILE A 178 13.22 -36.43 29.07
CA ILE A 178 14.57 -35.87 28.98
C ILE A 178 15.64 -36.98 29.05
N SER A 179 15.33 -38.12 29.68
CA SER A 179 16.30 -39.17 30.03
C SER A 179 16.92 -39.83 28.79
N THR A 180 16.13 -39.96 27.73
CA THR A 180 16.57 -40.54 26.44
C THR A 180 17.55 -39.61 25.71
N PHE A 181 17.41 -38.29 25.83
CA PHE A 181 18.31 -37.31 25.19
C PHE A 181 19.62 -37.12 25.93
N ASP A 182 19.60 -37.06 27.27
CA ASP A 182 20.83 -36.92 28.05
C ASP A 182 21.76 -38.14 27.87
N ASN A 183 21.21 -39.35 27.75
CA ASN A 183 21.98 -40.54 27.40
C ASN A 183 22.58 -40.46 25.98
N ALA A 184 21.84 -39.94 25.00
CA ALA A 184 22.36 -39.74 23.64
C ALA A 184 23.49 -38.69 23.60
N PHE A 185 23.35 -37.57 24.33
CA PHE A 185 24.41 -36.58 24.45
C PHE A 185 25.64 -37.13 25.17
N LYS A 186 25.46 -37.92 26.24
CA LYS A 186 26.57 -38.58 26.94
C LYS A 186 27.36 -39.52 26.02
N ILE A 187 26.67 -40.41 25.29
CA ILE A 187 27.31 -41.31 24.32
C ILE A 187 28.05 -40.50 23.23
N MET A 188 27.48 -39.39 22.74
CA MET A 188 28.16 -38.55 21.76
C MET A 188 29.39 -37.83 22.32
N ASP A 189 29.33 -37.30 23.55
CA ASP A 189 30.46 -36.64 24.20
C ASP A 189 31.59 -37.64 24.52
N GLU A 190 31.27 -38.89 24.88
CA GLU A 190 32.22 -40.00 25.05
C GLU A 190 32.94 -40.33 23.72
N ASN A 191 32.21 -40.49 22.62
CA ASN A 191 32.80 -40.67 21.28
C ASN A 191 33.65 -39.46 20.85
N LEU A 192 33.25 -38.23 21.20
CA LEU A 192 34.02 -37.02 20.91
C LEU A 192 35.33 -36.95 21.71
N ALA A 193 35.32 -37.46 22.94
CA ALA A 193 36.52 -37.58 23.77
C ALA A 193 37.49 -38.63 23.22
N GLU A 194 37.00 -39.77 22.74
CA GLU A 194 37.82 -40.80 22.07
C GLU A 194 38.48 -40.26 20.80
N ILE A 195 37.73 -39.54 19.95
CA ILE A 195 38.26 -38.88 18.75
C ILE A 195 39.28 -37.79 19.11
N GLU A 196 39.08 -37.04 20.21
CA GLU A 196 40.10 -36.11 20.72
C GLU A 196 41.35 -36.82 21.23
N GLN A 197 41.22 -37.95 21.91
CA GLN A 197 42.34 -38.77 22.37
C GLN A 197 43.15 -39.28 21.18
N TRP A 198 42.48 -39.83 20.16
CA TRP A 198 43.10 -40.26 18.90
C TRP A 198 43.88 -39.11 18.23
N ARG A 199 43.27 -37.91 18.18
CA ARG A 199 43.91 -36.69 17.65
C ARG A 199 45.11 -36.23 18.48
N ARG A 200 45.11 -36.41 19.80
CA ARG A 200 46.25 -36.10 20.68
C ARG A 200 47.41 -37.06 20.44
N THR A 201 47.12 -38.36 20.30
CA THR A 201 48.11 -39.39 19.92
C THR A 201 48.74 -39.07 18.55
N TYR A 202 47.92 -38.72 17.55
CA TYR A 202 48.42 -38.37 16.21
C TYR A 202 49.29 -37.10 16.20
N LYS A 203 48.97 -36.13 17.07
CA LYS A 203 49.77 -34.90 17.28
C LYS A 203 51.10 -35.12 18.01
N ALA A 204 51.35 -36.29 18.61
CA ALA A 204 52.65 -36.60 19.21
C ALA A 204 53.73 -36.95 18.16
N THR A 205 53.35 -37.14 16.90
CA THR A 205 54.28 -37.38 15.79
C THR A 205 55.03 -36.09 15.45
N PRO A 206 56.37 -36.03 15.48
CA PRO A 206 57.12 -34.77 15.49
C PRO A 206 57.29 -34.16 14.09
N LYS A 207 56.24 -33.54 13.56
CA LYS A 207 56.32 -32.57 12.45
C LYS A 207 55.19 -31.54 12.57
N TYR A 208 55.56 -30.26 12.50
CA TYR A 208 54.69 -29.07 12.52
C TYR A 208 54.04 -28.67 13.87
N GLN A 209 54.84 -28.01 14.71
CA GLN A 209 54.34 -26.89 15.53
C GLN A 209 54.58 -25.58 14.76
N LEU A 210 53.59 -24.68 14.70
CA LEU A 210 53.81 -23.23 14.92
C LEU A 210 52.47 -22.48 15.17
N ILE A 211 52.41 -21.81 16.33
CA ILE A 211 51.87 -20.47 16.59
C ILE A 211 50.52 -20.05 15.94
N CYS A 212 49.46 -19.93 16.74
CA CYS A 212 48.89 -18.64 17.16
C CYS A 212 47.73 -18.83 18.17
N GLY A 213 47.67 -17.98 19.20
CA GLY A 213 46.61 -17.99 20.22
C GLY A 213 45.83 -16.67 20.25
N GLY A 214 44.68 -16.66 20.96
CA GLY A 214 43.87 -15.46 21.16
C GLY A 214 42.64 -15.73 22.02
N ASN A 215 42.66 -15.28 23.28
CA ASN A 215 41.55 -15.41 24.22
C ASN A 215 40.56 -14.24 24.10
N ALA A 216 39.27 -14.50 24.36
CA ALA A 216 38.33 -13.50 24.86
C ALA A 216 37.20 -14.18 25.66
N ASN A 217 37.05 -13.80 26.94
CA ASN A 217 35.98 -14.24 27.83
C ASN A 217 34.80 -13.25 27.78
N VAL A 218 33.55 -13.73 27.90
CA VAL A 218 32.38 -12.90 28.27
C VAL A 218 31.46 -13.65 29.24
N SER A 219 30.85 -12.92 30.19
CA SER A 219 29.95 -13.40 31.25
C SER A 219 28.95 -12.28 31.62
N ARG A 220 27.87 -12.47 32.39
CA ARG A 220 27.40 -13.60 33.24
C ARG A 220 25.91 -13.36 33.57
N PHE A 221 25.14 -14.41 33.90
CA PHE A 221 23.82 -14.33 34.61
C PHE A 221 22.66 -13.58 33.88
N SER A 222 21.37 -13.70 34.25
CA SER A 222 20.62 -14.76 34.97
C SER A 222 19.11 -14.67 34.67
N LYS A 223 18.40 -15.81 34.80
CA LYS A 223 16.99 -15.99 35.24
C LYS A 223 15.91 -14.96 34.84
N GLY A 224 14.93 -15.44 34.07
CA GLY A 224 13.55 -14.95 34.10
C GLY A 224 12.68 -15.71 35.12
N SER A 225 11.39 -15.38 35.18
CA SER A 225 10.39 -15.98 36.08
C SER A 225 9.08 -16.35 35.33
N ASP A 226 8.36 -17.31 35.91
CA ASP A 226 7.19 -18.08 35.40
C ASP A 226 5.95 -17.23 35.03
N ILE A 227 5.15 -17.54 33.98
CA ILE A 227 4.27 -18.69 33.61
C ILE A 227 2.90 -18.74 34.33
N SER A 228 1.84 -18.50 33.56
CA SER A 228 0.61 -19.33 33.43
C SER A 228 -0.08 -18.93 32.10
N LYS A 229 -0.40 -19.80 31.12
CA LYS A 229 -1.11 -21.10 31.00
C LYS A 229 -2.63 -20.96 30.76
N GLU A 230 -3.12 -21.92 29.96
CA GLU A 230 -4.51 -22.22 29.54
C GLU A 230 -5.11 -21.44 28.35
N SER A 231 -5.91 -22.02 27.46
CA SER A 231 -6.06 -23.43 27.03
C SER A 231 -6.88 -23.51 25.72
N SER A 232 -6.86 -24.69 25.07
CA SER A 232 -7.82 -25.23 24.07
C SER A 232 -9.24 -24.61 24.03
N SER A 233 -9.99 -24.62 22.91
CA SER A 233 -10.24 -25.82 22.09
C SER A 233 -10.77 -25.56 20.66
N SER A 234 -11.04 -26.66 19.96
CA SER A 234 -11.47 -26.84 18.57
C SER A 234 -12.89 -26.37 18.23
N GLU A 235 -13.17 -26.18 16.93
CA GLU A 235 -14.19 -26.99 16.23
C GLU A 235 -14.01 -26.99 14.70
N LYS A 236 -14.63 -27.97 14.01
CA LYS A 236 -14.57 -28.16 12.55
C LYS A 236 -15.94 -27.87 11.90
N PRO A 237 -15.99 -27.45 10.62
CA PRO A 237 -17.21 -26.93 9.99
C PRO A 237 -18.05 -27.99 9.26
N PHE A 238 -19.34 -27.67 9.07
CA PHE A 238 -20.25 -28.33 8.13
C PHE A 238 -20.73 -27.32 7.09
N ALA A 239 -20.61 -27.64 5.80
CA ALA A 239 -21.40 -27.02 4.73
C ALA A 239 -21.45 -27.92 3.49
N ARG A 240 -22.65 -28.32 3.07
CA ARG A 240 -22.97 -28.68 1.68
C ARG A 240 -23.66 -27.46 1.06
N TYR A 241 -23.39 -27.15 -0.21
CA TYR A 241 -24.42 -27.17 -1.26
C TYR A 241 -23.80 -27.01 -2.66
N ALA A 242 -24.52 -27.50 -3.66
CA ALA A 242 -24.11 -27.53 -5.07
C ALA A 242 -24.66 -26.32 -5.86
N GLY A 243 -24.15 -26.13 -7.09
CA GLY A 243 -24.65 -25.11 -8.01
C GLY A 243 -23.81 -24.99 -9.29
N ASP A 244 -23.95 -25.96 -10.20
CA ASP A 244 -23.48 -25.82 -11.58
C ASP A 244 -24.25 -24.71 -12.32
N ILE A 245 -23.62 -24.04 -13.28
CA ILE A 245 -24.26 -23.53 -14.51
C ILE A 245 -23.19 -23.32 -15.60
N SER A 246 -23.62 -23.53 -16.85
CA SER A 246 -22.76 -23.82 -18.00
C SER A 246 -22.20 -22.60 -18.73
N THR A 247 -21.09 -22.85 -19.42
CA THR A 247 -20.43 -21.95 -20.37
C THR A 247 -21.16 -21.89 -21.72
N HIS A 248 -21.24 -20.70 -22.33
CA HIS A 248 -21.28 -20.56 -23.79
C HIS A 248 -20.25 -19.55 -24.26
N GLY A 249 -19.30 -20.01 -25.07
CA GLY A 249 -18.35 -19.15 -25.77
C GLY A 249 -18.88 -18.72 -27.14
N SER A 250 -18.35 -17.60 -27.65
CA SER A 250 -18.49 -17.19 -29.03
C SER A 250 -17.18 -16.55 -29.49
N SER A 251 -16.57 -17.13 -30.53
CA SER A 251 -15.36 -16.62 -31.16
C SER A 251 -15.73 -15.73 -32.34
N THR A 252 -14.94 -14.69 -32.63
CA THR A 252 -14.90 -14.10 -33.98
C THR A 252 -13.63 -13.28 -34.25
N ASN A 253 -12.73 -13.89 -35.03
CA ASN A 253 -11.89 -13.32 -36.09
C ASN A 253 -11.65 -11.79 -36.11
N PHE A 254 -10.40 -11.40 -35.82
CA PHE A 254 -9.89 -10.05 -36.14
C PHE A 254 -9.39 -9.99 -37.60
N LYS A 255 -9.93 -9.08 -38.41
CA LYS A 255 -9.38 -8.75 -39.73
C LYS A 255 -8.18 -7.80 -39.59
N LYS A 256 -7.12 -8.11 -40.34
CA LYS A 256 -5.87 -7.34 -40.46
C LYS A 256 -6.12 -6.11 -41.33
N PHE A 257 -5.89 -4.91 -40.79
CA PHE A 257 -5.72 -3.70 -41.61
C PHE A 257 -4.22 -3.52 -41.88
N ILE A 258 -3.87 -3.44 -43.17
CA ILE A 258 -2.60 -2.91 -43.64
C ILE A 258 -2.87 -1.45 -44.02
N VAL A 259 -2.00 -0.54 -43.60
CA VAL A 259 -1.98 0.84 -44.08
C VAL A 259 -0.60 1.06 -44.65
N ASP A 260 -0.52 1.09 -45.97
CA ASP A 260 0.64 1.58 -46.69
C ASP A 260 0.69 3.11 -46.56
N ASN A 261 1.89 3.66 -46.43
CA ASN A 261 2.16 5.08 -46.69
C ASN A 261 3.54 5.18 -47.31
N ASP A 262 3.56 5.54 -48.59
CA ASP A 262 4.77 5.99 -49.29
C ASP A 262 5.24 7.32 -48.71
N GLU A 263 6.54 7.49 -48.49
CA GLU A 263 7.13 8.81 -48.40
C GLU A 263 8.51 8.85 -49.07
N LYS A 264 8.69 9.80 -50.01
CA LYS A 264 9.90 9.95 -50.81
C LYS A 264 10.86 10.97 -50.20
N SER A 265 12.09 10.52 -50.00
CA SER A 265 13.32 11.27 -50.32
C SER A 265 13.45 12.72 -49.83
N SER A 266 14.29 12.92 -48.80
CA SER A 266 15.39 13.89 -48.90
C SER A 266 16.62 13.36 -48.16
N GLY A 267 17.80 13.45 -48.77
CA GLY A 267 19.01 12.80 -48.27
C GLY A 267 19.90 13.74 -47.46
N HIS A 268 20.42 13.26 -46.33
CA HIS A 268 21.56 13.89 -45.65
C HIS A 268 22.46 12.84 -44.96
N LEU A 269 23.76 12.96 -45.23
CA LEU A 269 24.92 12.44 -44.50
C LEU A 269 24.82 11.01 -43.89
N ASN A 270 25.41 10.03 -44.60
CA ASN A 270 25.74 8.72 -44.03
C ASN A 270 26.85 8.86 -42.98
N ILE A 271 26.48 8.89 -41.70
CA ILE A 271 27.36 8.48 -40.60
C ILE A 271 26.98 7.05 -40.24
N THR A 272 27.74 6.08 -40.76
CA THR A 272 27.60 4.67 -40.40
C THR A 272 27.96 4.47 -38.92
N LYS A 273 26.95 4.31 -38.08
CA LYS A 273 27.13 3.74 -36.74
C LYS A 273 27.47 2.25 -36.86
N PRO A 274 28.37 1.69 -36.03
CA PRO A 274 28.59 0.25 -35.96
C PRO A 274 27.37 -0.43 -35.32
N ASP A 275 26.81 -1.44 -36.00
CA ASP A 275 25.41 -1.86 -35.82
C ASP A 275 25.17 -3.00 -34.81
N ASP A 276 26.23 -3.65 -34.29
CA ASP A 276 26.11 -4.84 -33.41
C ASP A 276 26.46 -4.61 -31.93
N GLY A 277 26.97 -3.43 -31.56
CA GLY A 277 27.48 -3.17 -30.21
C GLY A 277 26.41 -3.18 -29.12
N ASP A 278 25.23 -2.63 -29.40
CA ASP A 278 24.16 -2.46 -28.40
C ASP A 278 23.46 -3.79 -28.08
N GLY A 279 23.33 -4.69 -29.07
CA GLY A 279 22.79 -6.04 -28.88
C GLY A 279 23.69 -6.88 -27.96
N GLN A 280 24.99 -6.92 -28.24
CA GLN A 280 25.94 -7.67 -27.42
C GLN A 280 26.09 -7.10 -26.00
N PHE A 281 26.04 -5.77 -25.84
CA PHE A 281 26.07 -5.14 -24.51
C PHE A 281 24.82 -5.45 -23.70
N ARG A 282 23.62 -5.44 -24.32
CA ARG A 282 22.36 -5.88 -23.69
C ARG A 282 22.43 -7.35 -23.28
N GLU A 283 22.93 -8.25 -24.13
CA GLU A 283 23.06 -9.66 -23.78
C GLU A 283 24.10 -9.88 -22.65
N TYR A 284 25.23 -9.18 -22.70
CA TYR A 284 26.25 -9.21 -21.65
C TYR A 284 25.68 -8.75 -20.29
N LEU A 285 24.97 -7.62 -20.25
CA LEU A 285 24.33 -7.12 -19.03
C LEU A 285 23.29 -8.12 -18.51
N ARG A 286 22.46 -8.70 -19.37
CA ARG A 286 21.47 -9.74 -19.02
C ARG A 286 22.14 -11.01 -18.47
N LYS A 287 23.25 -11.46 -19.06
CA LYS A 287 23.97 -12.68 -18.66
C LYS A 287 24.73 -12.48 -17.34
N LYS A 288 25.34 -11.31 -17.16
CA LYS A 288 26.09 -10.93 -15.96
C LYS A 288 25.17 -10.59 -14.77
N SER A 289 24.05 -9.91 -15.00
CA SER A 289 23.04 -9.68 -13.96
C SER A 289 22.49 -11.02 -13.48
N SER A 290 22.09 -11.91 -14.39
CA SER A 290 21.59 -13.26 -14.07
C SER A 290 22.57 -14.13 -13.27
N GLN A 291 23.89 -13.97 -13.43
CA GLN A 291 24.89 -14.71 -12.67
C GLN A 291 25.14 -14.11 -11.27
N MET A 292 25.17 -12.79 -11.14
CA MET A 292 25.36 -12.11 -9.85
C MET A 292 24.10 -12.14 -8.96
N TYR A 293 22.97 -12.60 -9.52
CA TYR A 293 21.63 -12.48 -8.93
C TYR A 293 21.24 -13.50 -7.87
N ASN A 294 21.98 -14.60 -7.70
CA ASN A 294 21.52 -15.81 -7.01
C ASN A 294 21.19 -15.70 -5.49
N ARG A 295 21.21 -14.50 -4.88
CA ARG A 295 20.69 -14.24 -3.53
C ARG A 295 19.47 -13.31 -3.44
N ILE A 296 19.15 -12.53 -4.48
CA ILE A 296 17.91 -11.73 -4.60
C ILE A 296 17.42 -11.81 -6.05
N ALA A 297 17.21 -13.03 -6.56
CA ALA A 297 17.21 -13.34 -7.99
C ALA A 297 16.03 -12.80 -8.84
N HIS A 298 15.21 -11.88 -8.32
CA HIS A 298 13.99 -11.39 -8.97
C HIS A 298 13.64 -9.91 -8.70
N ASP A 299 14.54 -9.07 -8.16
CA ASP A 299 14.30 -7.62 -8.06
C ASP A 299 14.60 -6.90 -9.40
N ASN A 300 13.67 -6.97 -10.33
CA ASN A 300 13.75 -6.33 -11.63
C ASN A 300 13.65 -4.79 -11.56
N GLY A 301 13.88 -4.14 -10.41
CA GLY A 301 13.85 -2.69 -10.26
C GLY A 301 14.81 -1.93 -11.20
N ALA A 302 15.99 -2.49 -11.51
CA ALA A 302 16.91 -1.92 -12.50
C ALA A 302 16.37 -2.02 -13.93
N TYR A 303 15.65 -3.11 -14.25
CA TYR A 303 14.98 -3.27 -15.53
C TYR A 303 13.76 -2.33 -15.66
N LEU A 304 13.00 -2.17 -14.57
CA LEU A 304 11.90 -1.19 -14.50
C LEU A 304 12.41 0.24 -14.68
N ASP A 305 13.56 0.60 -14.11
CA ASP A 305 14.19 1.91 -14.33
C ASP A 305 14.63 2.11 -15.80
N GLN A 306 15.18 1.07 -16.43
CA GLN A 306 15.46 1.07 -17.88
C GLN A 306 14.18 1.29 -18.69
N ILE A 307 13.09 0.56 -18.39
CA ILE A 307 11.79 0.72 -19.07
C ILE A 307 11.27 2.16 -18.93
N LEU A 308 11.31 2.72 -17.73
CA LEU A 308 10.88 4.08 -17.46
C LEU A 308 11.78 5.10 -18.19
N THR A 309 13.08 4.84 -18.31
CA THR A 309 14.00 5.67 -19.09
C THR A 309 13.67 5.59 -20.60
N GLU A 310 13.41 4.39 -21.13
CA GLU A 310 13.03 4.15 -22.54
C GLU A 310 11.71 4.85 -22.92
N MET A 311 10.76 5.00 -21.99
CA MET A 311 9.51 5.75 -22.20
C MET A 311 9.71 7.26 -22.41
N GLY A 312 10.86 7.81 -22.03
CA GLY A 312 11.13 9.24 -21.99
C GLY A 312 10.47 9.94 -20.79
N PRO A 313 11.03 11.07 -20.31
CA PRO A 313 10.78 11.61 -18.97
C PRO A 313 9.30 11.96 -18.69
N LYS A 314 8.55 12.39 -19.71
CA LYS A 314 7.12 12.71 -19.57
C LYS A 314 6.27 11.46 -19.28
N ASN A 315 6.45 10.40 -20.07
CA ASN A 315 5.69 9.16 -19.90
C ASN A 315 6.20 8.34 -18.71
N ALA A 316 7.52 8.36 -18.46
CA ALA A 316 8.14 7.84 -17.25
C ALA A 316 7.47 8.40 -15.98
N LYS A 317 7.27 9.72 -15.93
CA LYS A 317 6.59 10.39 -14.81
C LYS A 317 5.14 9.91 -14.68
N LYS A 318 4.38 9.84 -15.77
CA LYS A 318 2.99 9.30 -15.77
C LYS A 318 2.93 7.86 -15.25
N MET A 319 3.85 7.01 -15.69
CA MET A 319 3.92 5.62 -15.25
C MET A 319 4.34 5.51 -13.77
N LYS A 320 5.36 6.26 -13.32
CA LYS A 320 5.73 6.34 -11.89
C LYS A 320 4.53 6.78 -11.04
N HIS A 321 3.77 7.78 -11.48
CA HIS A 321 2.53 8.18 -10.79
C HIS A 321 1.49 7.06 -10.79
N ALA A 322 1.30 6.33 -11.90
CA ALA A 322 0.40 5.17 -11.97
C ALA A 322 0.74 4.09 -10.93
N ILE A 323 2.03 3.78 -10.81
CA ILE A 323 2.57 2.82 -9.86
C ILE A 323 2.34 3.29 -8.40
N LEU A 324 2.67 4.55 -8.09
CA LEU A 324 2.48 5.15 -6.75
C LEU A 324 1.01 5.31 -6.35
N ASN A 325 0.15 5.43 -7.34
CA ASN A 325 -1.29 5.41 -7.20
C ASN A 325 -1.84 3.99 -7.07
N GLY A 326 -1.05 2.91 -7.17
CA GLY A 326 -1.60 1.55 -7.12
C GLY A 326 -2.61 1.24 -8.23
N SER A 327 -2.69 2.09 -9.28
CA SER A 327 -3.60 1.93 -10.42
C SER A 327 -3.05 0.92 -11.44
N ILE A 328 -2.11 0.07 -11.03
CA ILE A 328 -1.56 -1.03 -11.81
C ILE A 328 -2.24 -2.31 -11.34
N TYR A 329 -2.77 -3.07 -12.27
CA TYR A 329 -3.51 -4.30 -12.02
C TYR A 329 -2.91 -5.47 -12.80
N ILE A 330 -3.20 -6.70 -12.36
CA ILE A 330 -2.95 -7.92 -13.11
C ILE A 330 -4.30 -8.53 -13.51
N GLY A 331 -4.52 -8.66 -14.82
CA GLY A 331 -5.70 -9.31 -15.41
C GLY A 331 -5.54 -10.83 -15.49
N TYR A 332 -6.59 -11.57 -15.11
CA TYR A 332 -6.67 -13.04 -15.19
C TYR A 332 -8.11 -13.54 -15.41
N ASN A 333 -8.29 -14.78 -15.93
CA ASN A 333 -9.62 -15.32 -16.26
C ASN A 333 -10.13 -16.45 -15.36
N GLN A 334 -9.25 -17.24 -14.72
CA GLN A 334 -9.66 -18.47 -14.03
C GLN A 334 -10.59 -18.23 -12.84
N GLU A 335 -11.74 -18.91 -12.88
CA GLU A 335 -12.85 -18.75 -11.93
C GLU A 335 -12.71 -19.65 -10.68
N GLU A 336 -11.91 -20.71 -10.74
CA GLU A 336 -11.61 -21.56 -9.58
C GLU A 336 -10.80 -20.84 -8.49
N ALA A 337 -9.83 -20.00 -8.88
CA ALA A 337 -9.21 -19.03 -7.96
C ALA A 337 -10.27 -18.07 -7.38
N ALA A 338 -11.20 -17.65 -8.23
CA ALA A 338 -12.14 -16.59 -7.93
C ALA A 338 -13.19 -16.98 -6.87
N GLN A 339 -13.46 -18.26 -6.61
CA GLN A 339 -14.33 -18.66 -5.48
C GLN A 339 -13.70 -18.41 -4.10
N ARG A 340 -12.37 -18.26 -4.00
CA ARG A 340 -11.66 -18.02 -2.72
C ARG A 340 -11.08 -16.60 -2.62
N ASP A 341 -10.78 -15.97 -3.76
CA ASP A 341 -10.21 -14.62 -3.81
C ASP A 341 -11.26 -13.55 -3.49
N LEU A 342 -11.38 -13.18 -2.20
CA LEU A 342 -12.22 -12.08 -1.72
C LEU A 342 -11.90 -10.73 -2.39
N ILE A 343 -10.67 -10.55 -2.91
CA ILE A 343 -10.16 -9.26 -3.44
C ILE A 343 -10.38 -9.10 -4.95
N ARG A 344 -11.00 -10.07 -5.62
CA ARG A 344 -11.24 -9.99 -7.07
C ARG A 344 -12.09 -8.77 -7.44
N GLN A 345 -11.58 -7.90 -8.30
CA GLN A 345 -12.36 -6.85 -8.93
C GLN A 345 -12.80 -7.33 -10.32
N LEU A 346 -14.09 -7.22 -10.65
CA LEU A 346 -14.59 -7.58 -11.97
C LEU A 346 -14.25 -6.47 -12.95
N THR A 347 -13.63 -6.81 -14.08
CA THR A 347 -13.20 -5.82 -15.09
C THR A 347 -14.35 -4.97 -15.62
N ILE A 348 -15.56 -5.52 -15.72
CA ILE A 348 -16.77 -4.78 -16.15
C ILE A 348 -17.19 -3.66 -15.18
N ASN A 349 -16.71 -3.70 -13.93
CA ASN A 349 -17.00 -2.69 -12.91
C ASN A 349 -15.89 -1.62 -12.78
N MET A 350 -14.90 -1.62 -13.69
CA MET A 350 -13.71 -0.76 -13.62
C MET A 350 -13.42 -0.10 -14.96
N GLU A 351 -12.82 1.08 -14.94
CA GLU A 351 -12.26 1.70 -16.15
C GLU A 351 -10.78 1.31 -16.27
N VAL A 352 -10.49 0.29 -17.09
CA VAL A 352 -9.13 -0.26 -17.24
C VAL A 352 -8.67 -0.33 -18.69
N THR A 353 -7.36 -0.18 -18.92
CA THR A 353 -6.70 -0.31 -20.23
C THR A 353 -5.46 -1.20 -20.13
N GLY A 354 -4.79 -1.47 -21.26
CA GLY A 354 -3.62 -2.35 -21.33
C GLY A 354 -3.96 -3.82 -21.64
N PRO A 355 -2.96 -4.71 -21.76
CA PRO A 355 -3.16 -6.08 -22.23
C PRO A 355 -4.08 -6.94 -21.34
N GLY A 356 -4.05 -6.74 -20.02
CA GLY A 356 -4.90 -7.45 -19.05
C GLY A 356 -6.35 -6.93 -18.99
N ALA A 357 -6.68 -5.84 -19.70
CA ALA A 357 -8.05 -5.28 -19.75
C ALA A 357 -9.07 -6.22 -20.41
N ARG A 358 -8.61 -7.26 -21.12
CA ARG A 358 -9.47 -8.28 -21.73
C ARG A 358 -9.85 -9.40 -20.76
N CYS A 359 -9.22 -9.46 -19.59
CA CYS A 359 -9.44 -10.52 -18.63
C CYS A 359 -10.73 -10.31 -17.82
N LYS A 360 -11.33 -11.39 -17.29
CA LYS A 360 -12.57 -11.33 -16.48
C LYS A 360 -12.38 -10.62 -15.12
N TYR A 361 -11.21 -10.82 -14.50
CA TYR A 361 -10.89 -10.31 -13.16
C TYR A 361 -9.60 -9.47 -13.17
N GLN A 362 -9.51 -8.55 -12.21
CA GLN A 362 -8.38 -7.67 -11.94
C GLN A 362 -7.90 -7.85 -10.49
N MET A 363 -6.58 -7.94 -10.30
CA MET A 363 -5.90 -7.99 -9.00
C MET A 363 -5.00 -6.75 -8.85
N PRO A 364 -5.13 -5.92 -7.80
CA PRO A 364 -4.30 -4.73 -7.64
C PRO A 364 -2.82 -5.07 -7.36
N VAL A 365 -1.90 -4.32 -7.96
CA VAL A 365 -0.45 -4.45 -7.76
C VAL A 365 0.03 -3.32 -6.87
N HIS A 366 0.49 -3.65 -5.66
CA HIS A 366 1.04 -2.66 -4.75
C HIS A 366 2.37 -2.08 -5.29
N PRO A 367 2.62 -0.75 -5.20
CA PRO A 367 3.82 -0.10 -5.76
C PRO A 367 5.15 -0.76 -5.37
N VAL A 368 5.27 -1.26 -4.14
CA VAL A 368 6.51 -1.86 -3.63
C VAL A 368 6.82 -3.23 -4.26
N ILE A 369 5.80 -3.95 -4.75
CA ILE A 369 6.00 -5.29 -5.36
C ILE A 369 6.20 -5.25 -6.88
N ILE A 370 5.94 -4.11 -7.54
CA ILE A 370 5.99 -4.06 -9.01
C ILE A 370 7.38 -4.41 -9.55
N ARG A 371 8.45 -4.06 -8.82
CA ARG A 371 9.82 -4.43 -9.18
C ARG A 371 10.07 -5.94 -9.22
N TYR A 372 9.25 -6.75 -8.55
CA TYR A 372 9.36 -8.22 -8.57
C TYR A 372 8.58 -8.88 -9.71
N LEU A 373 7.83 -8.12 -10.52
CA LEU A 373 7.16 -8.66 -11.71
C LEU A 373 8.23 -9.11 -12.74
N PRO A 374 8.03 -10.25 -13.43
CA PRO A 374 8.87 -10.69 -14.54
C PRO A 374 9.07 -9.62 -15.61
N THR A 375 10.22 -9.66 -16.29
CA THR A 375 10.57 -8.68 -17.34
C THR A 375 9.52 -8.61 -18.45
N ASP A 376 8.96 -9.74 -18.87
CA ASP A 376 7.89 -9.85 -19.87
C ASP A 376 6.53 -9.29 -19.42
N MET A 377 6.30 -9.18 -18.10
CA MET A 377 5.16 -8.44 -17.54
C MET A 377 5.45 -6.95 -17.44
N LEU A 378 6.69 -6.58 -17.09
CA LEU A 378 7.12 -5.18 -17.03
C LEU A 378 7.17 -4.52 -18.41
N ASP A 379 7.57 -5.23 -19.45
CA ASP A 379 7.58 -4.72 -20.83
C ASP A 379 6.18 -4.28 -21.30
N GLN A 380 5.11 -4.86 -20.77
CA GLN A 380 3.74 -4.45 -21.09
C GLN A 380 3.47 -3.00 -20.66
N LEU A 381 4.16 -2.49 -19.64
CA LEU A 381 4.04 -1.08 -19.22
C LEU A 381 4.40 -0.11 -20.35
N LYS A 382 5.28 -0.49 -21.29
CA LYS A 382 5.66 0.33 -22.47
C LYS A 382 4.48 0.71 -23.37
N ILE A 383 3.41 -0.08 -23.33
CA ILE A 383 2.20 0.11 -24.13
C ILE A 383 1.27 1.18 -23.51
N ALA A 384 1.54 1.62 -22.28
CA ALA A 384 0.70 2.55 -21.54
C ALA A 384 0.73 3.99 -22.10
N GLY A 385 -0.20 4.29 -23.00
CA GLY A 385 -0.56 5.66 -23.38
C GLY A 385 -1.62 6.26 -22.45
N ASN A 386 -1.53 7.57 -22.20
CA ASN A 386 -2.60 8.41 -21.64
C ASN A 386 -3.28 7.94 -20.32
N LEU A 387 -2.51 7.40 -19.38
CA LEU A 387 -3.02 6.99 -18.04
C LEU A 387 -3.45 8.14 -17.11
N GLU A 388 -3.01 9.37 -17.39
CA GLU A 388 -3.30 10.54 -16.56
C GLU A 388 -4.16 11.54 -17.31
N ASP A 389 -5.20 12.02 -16.62
CA ASP A 389 -5.84 13.29 -16.93
C ASP A 389 -5.28 14.38 -16.01
N THR A 390 -4.87 15.49 -16.62
CA THR A 390 -4.70 16.74 -15.90
C THR A 390 -6.07 17.39 -15.73
N SER A 391 -6.85 16.88 -14.78
CA SER A 391 -8.23 17.30 -14.49
C SER A 391 -8.28 18.79 -14.08
N SER A 392 -8.30 19.64 -15.11
CA SER A 392 -8.30 21.09 -14.94
C SER A 392 -9.56 21.53 -14.22
N LEU A 393 -10.66 20.78 -14.39
CA LEU A 393 -11.90 20.94 -13.63
C LEU A 393 -11.65 20.83 -12.11
N SER A 394 -11.03 19.76 -11.60
CA SER A 394 -10.77 19.60 -10.16
C SER A 394 -9.93 20.74 -9.59
N LYS A 395 -8.95 21.24 -10.36
CA LYS A 395 -8.11 22.39 -9.97
C LYS A 395 -8.91 23.70 -9.95
N ILE A 396 -9.77 23.93 -10.95
CA ILE A 396 -10.66 25.10 -11.02
C ILE A 396 -11.70 25.06 -9.90
N THR A 397 -12.36 23.91 -9.67
CA THR A 397 -13.29 23.70 -8.55
C THR A 397 -12.62 24.00 -7.22
N SER A 398 -11.39 23.53 -7.01
CA SER A 398 -10.64 23.83 -5.80
C SER A 398 -10.29 25.31 -5.66
N ALA A 399 -9.86 25.98 -6.74
CA ALA A 399 -9.59 27.42 -6.73
C ALA A 399 -10.87 28.25 -6.41
N VAL A 400 -12.01 27.92 -7.01
CA VAL A 400 -13.30 28.55 -6.73
C VAL A 400 -13.73 28.31 -5.28
N GLN A 401 -13.59 27.08 -4.78
CA GLN A 401 -13.88 26.75 -3.38
C GLN A 401 -12.99 27.55 -2.41
N LEU A 402 -11.70 27.70 -2.70
CA LEU A 402 -10.77 28.46 -1.86
C LEU A 402 -11.15 29.95 -1.82
N LEU A 403 -11.43 30.57 -2.96
CA LEU A 403 -11.92 31.95 -3.04
C LEU A 403 -13.23 32.13 -2.26
N TYR A 404 -14.17 31.19 -2.40
CA TYR A 404 -15.42 31.19 -1.64
C TYR A 404 -15.18 31.06 -0.12
N THR A 405 -14.29 30.17 0.30
CA THR A 405 -14.01 29.92 1.72
C THR A 405 -13.33 31.12 2.36
N VAL A 406 -12.40 31.79 1.66
CA VAL A 406 -11.81 33.08 2.08
C VAL A 406 -12.91 34.15 2.21
N TYR A 407 -13.81 34.26 1.23
CA TYR A 407 -14.92 35.21 1.29
C TYR A 407 -15.82 34.98 2.52
N GLU A 408 -16.23 33.74 2.80
CA GLU A 408 -17.07 33.43 3.97
C GLU A 408 -16.36 33.67 5.30
N ILE A 409 -15.06 33.37 5.41
CA ILE A 409 -14.30 33.67 6.63
C ILE A 409 -14.31 35.20 6.90
N VAL A 410 -14.06 36.01 5.87
CA VAL A 410 -13.95 37.48 6.00
C VAL A 410 -15.32 38.17 6.13
N ARG A 411 -16.30 37.81 5.29
CA ARG A 411 -17.59 38.50 5.15
C ARG A 411 -18.80 37.72 5.65
N GLY A 412 -18.69 36.40 5.79
CA GLY A 412 -19.80 35.54 6.22
C GLY A 412 -20.26 35.85 7.64
N SER A 413 -21.54 35.57 7.90
CA SER A 413 -22.11 35.56 9.25
C SER A 413 -21.68 34.30 10.02
N GLY A 414 -22.00 34.25 11.31
CA GLY A 414 -21.62 33.16 12.21
C GLY A 414 -20.47 33.53 13.16
N ASN A 415 -20.37 32.76 14.24
CA ASN A 415 -19.40 33.00 15.30
C ASN A 415 -17.97 32.57 14.93
N GLY A 416 -16.98 32.90 15.78
CA GLY A 416 -15.58 32.51 15.55
C GLY A 416 -15.36 31.00 15.34
N TRP A 417 -16.21 30.16 15.95
CA TRP A 417 -16.10 28.71 15.89
C TRP A 417 -16.65 28.11 14.57
N SER A 418 -17.70 28.67 13.96
CA SER A 418 -18.09 28.27 12.59
C SER A 418 -17.07 28.72 11.55
N LYS A 419 -16.50 29.93 11.72
CA LYS A 419 -15.40 30.43 10.89
C LYS A 419 -14.12 29.61 11.03
N LEU A 420 -13.84 29.05 12.22
CA LEU A 420 -12.74 28.12 12.44
C LEU A 420 -12.87 26.85 11.59
N ILE A 421 -14.07 26.24 11.55
CA ILE A 421 -14.33 25.05 10.70
C ILE A 421 -14.00 25.37 9.24
N MET A 422 -14.44 26.52 8.75
CA MET A 422 -14.14 26.99 7.38
C MET A 422 -12.63 27.19 7.15
N GLY A 423 -11.91 27.76 8.13
CA GLY A 423 -10.45 27.89 8.08
C GLY A 423 -9.72 26.53 8.01
N VAL A 424 -10.21 25.53 8.73
CA VAL A 424 -9.66 24.16 8.68
C VAL A 424 -9.91 23.52 7.30
N PHE A 425 -11.12 23.62 6.76
CA PHE A 425 -11.43 23.14 5.40
C PHE A 425 -10.63 23.87 4.31
N MET A 426 -10.35 25.16 4.49
CA MET A 426 -9.47 25.92 3.58
C MET A 426 -8.05 25.32 3.53
N ILE A 427 -7.45 25.03 4.70
CA ILE A 427 -6.12 24.41 4.80
C ILE A 427 -6.14 23.01 4.17
N MET A 428 -7.17 22.21 4.45
CA MET A 428 -7.34 20.89 3.84
C MET A 428 -7.43 20.98 2.32
N SER A 429 -8.23 21.89 1.77
CA SER A 429 -8.36 22.09 0.32
C SER A 429 -7.07 22.58 -0.32
N LEU A 430 -6.31 23.49 0.31
CA LEU A 430 -4.99 23.90 -0.17
C LEU A 430 -4.04 22.71 -0.30
N LEU A 431 -4.00 21.85 0.73
CA LEU A 431 -3.18 20.64 0.72
C LEU A 431 -3.67 19.61 -0.31
N GLN A 432 -4.98 19.42 -0.46
CA GLN A 432 -5.55 18.55 -1.50
C GLN A 432 -5.22 19.08 -2.91
N THR A 433 -5.32 20.40 -3.15
CA THR A 433 -4.89 21.04 -4.42
C THR A 433 -3.42 20.75 -4.71
N ALA A 434 -2.55 20.96 -3.72
CA ALA A 434 -1.12 20.69 -3.85
C ALA A 434 -0.88 19.20 -4.16
N SER A 435 -1.60 18.30 -3.49
CA SER A 435 -1.50 16.86 -3.72
C SER A 435 -1.85 16.46 -5.16
N LEU A 436 -2.86 17.09 -5.78
CA LEU A 436 -3.24 16.90 -7.18
C LEU A 436 -2.22 17.48 -8.18
N VAL A 437 -1.38 18.43 -7.75
CA VAL A 437 -0.26 18.96 -8.54
C VAL A 437 0.96 18.04 -8.46
N PHE A 438 1.27 17.50 -7.27
CA PHE A 438 2.39 16.58 -7.07
C PHE A 438 2.11 15.19 -7.63
N LEU A 439 0.90 14.67 -7.45
CA LEU A 439 0.46 13.35 -7.87
C LEU A 439 -0.93 13.47 -8.53
N PRO A 440 -1.00 13.63 -9.86
CA PRO A 440 -2.25 13.74 -10.60
C PRO A 440 -3.17 12.53 -10.39
N THR A 441 -4.48 12.77 -10.49
CA THR A 441 -5.48 11.70 -10.56
C THR A 441 -5.37 10.94 -11.87
N GLN A 442 -5.86 9.70 -11.86
CA GLN A 442 -5.97 8.87 -13.06
C GLN A 442 -7.43 8.54 -13.29
N LEU A 443 -7.82 8.56 -14.56
CA LEU A 443 -9.16 8.13 -14.98
C LEU A 443 -9.21 6.62 -15.19
N VAL A 444 -8.11 6.06 -15.73
CA VAL A 444 -8.04 4.68 -16.20
C VAL A 444 -6.91 3.94 -15.51
N ALA A 445 -7.22 2.76 -14.94
CA ALA A 445 -6.21 1.86 -14.39
C ALA A 445 -5.50 1.09 -15.51
N PHE A 446 -4.22 0.76 -15.33
CA PHE A 446 -3.47 -0.05 -16.30
C PHE A 446 -3.39 -1.51 -15.86
N SER A 447 -3.88 -2.42 -16.69
CA SER A 447 -3.90 -3.85 -16.45
C SER A 447 -2.85 -4.58 -17.29
N ILE A 448 -1.94 -5.25 -16.58
CA ILE A 448 -0.92 -6.17 -17.10
C ILE A 448 -1.56 -7.55 -17.25
N HIS A 449 -1.38 -8.22 -18.38
CA HIS A 449 -1.81 -9.62 -18.53
C HIS A 449 -0.94 -10.53 -17.65
N CYS A 450 -1.56 -11.39 -16.82
CA CYS A 450 -0.83 -12.34 -15.98
C CYS A 450 0.07 -13.28 -16.78
N LYS A 451 1.14 -13.77 -16.13
CA LYS A 451 2.04 -14.79 -16.71
C LYS A 451 1.54 -16.20 -16.46
N THR A 452 0.82 -16.41 -15.36
CA THR A 452 0.14 -17.67 -15.07
C THR A 452 -1.25 -17.42 -14.54
N GLU A 453 -2.22 -18.16 -15.06
CA GLU A 453 -3.59 -18.11 -14.54
C GLU A 453 -3.78 -18.97 -13.28
N ARG A 454 -2.82 -19.86 -12.96
CA ARG A 454 -2.90 -20.88 -11.88
C ARG A 454 -3.46 -20.32 -10.57
N ASN A 455 -4.26 -21.15 -9.90
CA ASN A 455 -4.86 -20.85 -8.60
C ASN A 455 -3.81 -20.69 -7.49
N MET A 456 -4.13 -19.90 -6.46
CA MET A 456 -3.28 -19.78 -5.27
C MET A 456 -3.06 -21.14 -4.60
N GLY A 457 -1.84 -21.44 -4.20
CA GLY A 457 -1.57 -22.61 -3.37
C GLY A 457 -2.14 -22.40 -1.97
N THR A 458 -2.71 -23.44 -1.35
CA THR A 458 -3.21 -23.37 0.05
C THR A 458 -2.13 -22.91 1.04
N ASN A 459 -0.87 -23.21 0.77
CA ASN A 459 0.28 -22.79 1.57
C ASN A 459 0.47 -21.25 1.62
N SER A 460 0.02 -20.52 0.61
CA SER A 460 0.21 -19.07 0.48
C SER A 460 -0.70 -18.28 1.44
N TYR A 461 -1.85 -18.84 1.82
CA TYR A 461 -2.75 -18.25 2.81
C TYR A 461 -2.10 -18.25 4.22
N ASN A 462 -1.39 -19.32 4.58
CA ASN A 462 -0.66 -19.44 5.86
C ASN A 462 0.55 -18.49 5.97
N LEU A 463 0.94 -17.84 4.87
CA LEU A 463 1.99 -16.83 4.85
C LEU A 463 1.46 -15.44 5.23
N ALA A 464 0.26 -15.07 4.75
CA ALA A 464 -0.38 -13.78 5.02
C ALA A 464 -0.40 -13.44 6.53
N GLU A 465 -0.84 -14.38 7.36
CA GLU A 465 -0.96 -14.19 8.83
C GLU A 465 0.37 -13.82 9.53
N LYS A 466 1.52 -14.07 8.90
CA LYS A 466 2.85 -13.76 9.47
C LYS A 466 3.38 -12.38 9.08
N ILE A 467 2.72 -11.67 8.17
CA ILE A 467 3.20 -10.41 7.58
C ILE A 467 2.63 -9.18 8.30
N THR A 468 1.48 -9.33 8.97
CA THR A 468 0.75 -8.23 9.62
C THR A 468 1.64 -7.36 10.53
N HIS A 469 1.63 -6.05 10.27
CA HIS A 469 2.45 -5.08 10.97
C HIS A 469 2.22 -5.09 12.50
N PRO A 470 3.26 -4.94 13.36
CA PRO A 470 3.11 -5.05 14.81
C PRO A 470 2.09 -4.07 15.44
N ILE A 471 2.00 -2.84 14.92
CA ILE A 471 1.01 -1.84 15.40
C ILE A 471 -0.41 -2.29 15.04
N THR A 472 -0.63 -2.80 13.82
CA THR A 472 -1.92 -3.35 13.38
C THR A 472 -2.33 -4.52 14.27
N ARG A 473 -1.39 -5.42 14.58
CA ARG A 473 -1.62 -6.56 15.50
C ARG A 473 -1.87 -6.15 16.95
N LEU A 474 -1.32 -5.02 17.40
CA LEU A 474 -1.62 -4.44 18.71
C LEU A 474 -3.02 -3.81 18.72
N LEU A 475 -3.36 -3.04 17.69
CA LEU A 475 -4.68 -2.42 17.54
C LEU A 475 -5.80 -3.47 17.44
N THR A 476 -5.63 -4.52 16.65
CA THR A 476 -6.62 -5.60 16.56
C THR A 476 -6.89 -6.27 17.89
N ARG A 477 -5.90 -6.36 18.79
CA ARG A 477 -6.11 -6.93 20.14
C ARG A 477 -6.89 -6.02 21.08
N ILE A 478 -6.82 -4.70 20.89
CA ILE A 478 -7.49 -3.69 21.72
C ILE A 478 -8.96 -3.50 21.28
N LEU A 479 -9.28 -3.73 20.01
CA LEU A 479 -10.63 -3.60 19.47
C LEU A 479 -11.62 -4.63 20.07
N PRO A 480 -12.91 -4.32 20.20
CA PRO A 480 -13.96 -5.30 20.54
C PRO A 480 -13.99 -6.48 19.55
N LYS A 481 -14.30 -7.71 20.02
CA LYS A 481 -14.24 -8.97 19.23
C LYS A 481 -14.81 -8.87 17.81
N PHE A 482 -15.95 -8.20 17.61
CA PHE A 482 -16.56 -8.05 16.28
C PHE A 482 -15.72 -7.18 15.33
N LEU A 483 -15.08 -6.11 15.83
CA LEU A 483 -14.13 -5.30 15.08
C LEU A 483 -12.77 -5.98 14.91
N GLN A 484 -12.38 -6.89 15.83
CA GLN A 484 -11.18 -7.72 15.63
C GLN A 484 -11.35 -8.60 14.40
N ASN A 485 -12.47 -9.33 14.31
CA ASN A 485 -12.78 -10.17 13.14
C ASN A 485 -12.78 -9.34 11.86
N LEU A 486 -13.51 -8.21 11.87
CA LEU A 486 -13.59 -7.30 10.73
C LEU A 486 -12.22 -6.80 10.25
N THR A 487 -11.35 -6.42 11.19
CA THR A 487 -10.01 -5.94 10.87
C THR A 487 -9.11 -7.07 10.39
N ASN A 488 -9.18 -8.25 11.01
CA ASN A 488 -8.42 -9.42 10.58
C ASN A 488 -8.78 -9.81 9.15
N ASP A 489 -10.04 -9.67 8.74
CA ASP A 489 -10.48 -9.91 7.37
C ASP A 489 -9.92 -8.85 6.40
N ILE A 490 -9.98 -7.55 6.74
CA ILE A 490 -9.40 -6.45 5.92
C ILE A 490 -7.88 -6.62 5.75
N VAL A 491 -7.16 -6.97 6.83
CA VAL A 491 -5.70 -7.19 6.81
C VAL A 491 -5.35 -8.41 5.95
N LYS A 492 -6.12 -9.49 6.06
CA LYS A 492 -5.99 -10.66 5.18
C LYS A 492 -6.26 -10.30 3.72
N GLU A 493 -7.31 -9.52 3.43
CA GLU A 493 -7.60 -9.05 2.07
C GLU A 493 -6.39 -8.30 1.47
N HIS A 494 -5.79 -7.36 2.21
CA HIS A 494 -4.56 -6.68 1.80
C HIS A 494 -3.38 -7.65 1.52
N ASP A 495 -3.07 -8.54 2.47
CA ASP A 495 -1.90 -9.43 2.35
C ASP A 495 -2.10 -10.50 1.26
N TYR A 496 -3.34 -10.96 1.04
CA TYR A 496 -3.69 -11.83 -0.08
C TYR A 496 -3.59 -11.11 -1.44
N ALA A 497 -3.89 -9.81 -1.52
CA ALA A 497 -3.71 -9.05 -2.76
C ALA A 497 -2.23 -8.99 -3.18
N LEU A 498 -1.34 -8.74 -2.22
CA LEU A 498 0.11 -8.76 -2.42
C LEU A 498 0.61 -10.13 -2.88
N ILE A 499 0.22 -11.18 -2.17
CA ILE A 499 0.62 -12.57 -2.47
C ILE A 499 0.05 -13.01 -3.83
N GLY A 500 -1.22 -12.72 -4.12
CA GLY A 500 -1.89 -13.05 -5.37
C GLY A 500 -1.25 -12.38 -6.58
N ALA A 501 -0.87 -11.10 -6.48
CA ALA A 501 -0.14 -10.41 -7.54
C ALA A 501 1.23 -11.06 -7.82
N LEU A 502 1.95 -11.48 -6.78
CA LEU A 502 3.23 -12.21 -6.92
C LEU A 502 3.04 -13.63 -7.50
N GLU A 503 1.95 -14.33 -7.15
CA GLU A 503 1.65 -15.66 -7.70
C GLU A 503 1.21 -15.63 -9.17
N LYS A 504 0.33 -14.69 -9.57
CA LYS A 504 -0.05 -14.48 -10.99
C LYS A 504 1.12 -14.03 -11.86
N SER A 505 2.21 -13.59 -11.22
CA SER A 505 3.52 -13.32 -11.83
C SER A 505 4.41 -14.57 -12.01
N ALA A 506 3.88 -15.76 -11.73
CA ALA A 506 4.56 -17.06 -11.85
C ALA A 506 5.84 -17.18 -11.00
N LEU A 507 5.93 -16.44 -9.90
CA LEU A 507 7.05 -16.55 -8.96
C LEU A 507 6.96 -17.84 -8.13
N PRO A 508 8.08 -18.54 -7.86
CA PRO A 508 8.07 -19.72 -6.99
C PRO A 508 7.62 -19.38 -5.55
N PRO A 509 6.79 -20.20 -4.87
CA PRO A 509 6.30 -19.87 -3.52
C PRO A 509 7.39 -19.58 -2.49
N MET A 510 8.54 -20.26 -2.56
CA MET A 510 9.70 -20.01 -1.68
C MET A 510 10.33 -18.63 -1.90
N LEU A 511 10.24 -18.08 -3.11
CA LEU A 511 10.66 -16.72 -3.41
C LEU A 511 9.64 -15.71 -2.89
N ILE A 512 8.33 -15.95 -3.10
CA ILE A 512 7.26 -15.11 -2.56
C ILE A 512 7.41 -15.01 -1.04
N TYR A 513 7.65 -16.13 -0.35
CA TYR A 513 7.99 -16.15 1.07
C TYR A 513 9.16 -15.22 1.43
N LYS A 514 10.30 -15.32 0.70
CA LYS A 514 11.48 -14.46 0.93
C LYS A 514 11.19 -12.99 0.67
N ILE A 515 10.44 -12.66 -0.39
CA ILE A 515 10.04 -11.29 -0.71
C ILE A 515 9.18 -10.74 0.43
N MET A 516 8.09 -11.41 0.79
CA MET A 516 7.18 -10.92 1.83
C MET A 516 7.85 -10.79 3.20
N MET A 517 8.72 -11.73 3.58
CA MET A 517 9.51 -11.64 4.83
C MET A 517 10.58 -10.53 4.80
N GLY A 518 11.10 -10.16 3.62
CA GLY A 518 11.99 -9.00 3.47
C GLY A 518 11.23 -7.67 3.50
N LEU A 519 10.01 -7.65 2.99
CA LEU A 519 9.12 -6.48 2.94
C LEU A 519 8.52 -6.11 4.31
N SER A 520 8.15 -7.12 5.11
CA SER A 520 7.45 -6.96 6.40
C SER A 520 8.26 -6.24 7.47
N VAL A 521 9.59 -6.15 7.32
CA VAL A 521 10.49 -5.54 8.32
C VAL A 521 10.62 -4.02 8.15
N SER A 522 10.25 -3.42 7.01
CA SER A 522 10.50 -1.97 6.83
C SER A 522 9.66 -1.17 5.82
N GLN A 523 8.88 -1.79 4.90
CA GLN A 523 8.32 -1.04 3.75
C GLN A 523 6.86 -1.31 3.40
N VAL A 524 6.27 -2.43 3.83
CA VAL A 524 4.84 -2.67 3.64
C VAL A 524 4.09 -2.25 4.90
N SER A 525 3.65 -0.98 4.90
CA SER A 525 2.52 -0.58 5.75
C SER A 525 1.24 -1.15 5.13
N SER A 526 0.16 -1.27 5.91
CA SER A 526 -1.17 -1.60 5.40
C SER A 526 -1.74 -0.57 4.43
N SER A 527 -1.14 0.64 4.40
CA SER A 527 -1.44 1.66 3.41
C SER A 527 -0.41 1.64 2.28
N ILE A 528 -0.86 2.02 1.08
CA ILE A 528 0.00 2.31 -0.08
C ILE A 528 1.00 3.45 0.21
N GLN A 529 0.84 4.18 1.32
CA GLN A 529 1.73 5.26 1.74
C GLN A 529 2.92 4.70 2.54
N PRO A 530 4.16 5.21 2.35
CA PRO A 530 5.34 4.65 3.02
C PRO A 530 5.36 5.01 4.50
N ALA A 531 5.17 4.04 5.40
CA ALA A 531 5.16 4.30 6.85
C ALA A 531 6.39 5.08 7.36
N GLY A 532 6.19 5.87 8.41
CA GLY A 532 7.29 6.53 9.12
C GLY A 532 6.93 7.90 9.71
N ARG A 533 7.96 8.63 10.14
CA ARG A 533 7.85 9.87 10.95
C ARG A 533 6.91 10.96 10.39
N TRP A 534 6.64 10.98 9.08
CA TRP A 534 5.74 11.97 8.48
C TRP A 534 4.27 11.69 8.86
N GLU A 535 3.87 10.45 9.11
CA GLU A 535 2.53 10.10 9.62
C GLU A 535 2.32 10.79 10.97
N THR A 536 3.30 10.65 11.89
CA THR A 536 3.29 11.32 13.19
C THR A 536 3.23 12.85 13.05
N LEU A 537 3.99 13.43 12.10
CA LEU A 537 3.95 14.88 11.84
C LEU A 537 2.59 15.35 11.32
N VAL A 538 1.92 14.57 10.46
CA VAL A 538 0.57 14.91 9.97
C VAL A 538 -0.48 14.74 11.06
N ILE A 539 -0.39 13.68 11.85
CA ILE A 539 -1.31 13.40 12.96
C ILE A 539 -1.21 14.50 14.04
N ILE A 540 0.00 14.93 14.39
CA ILE A 540 0.23 16.04 15.34
C ILE A 540 -0.15 17.37 14.70
N GLY A 541 0.42 17.71 13.54
CA GLY A 541 0.21 19.00 12.88
C GLY A 541 -1.25 19.26 12.50
N GLY A 542 -1.95 18.24 12.01
CA GLY A 542 -3.37 18.31 11.66
C GLY A 542 -4.30 18.45 12.87
N THR A 543 -3.83 18.19 14.08
CA THR A 543 -4.58 18.46 15.33
C THR A 543 -4.16 19.80 15.94
N VAL A 544 -2.85 20.05 16.05
CA VAL A 544 -2.28 21.25 16.68
C VAL A 544 -2.60 22.53 15.91
N VAL A 545 -2.52 22.52 14.57
CA VAL A 545 -2.79 23.74 13.77
C VAL A 545 -4.27 24.19 13.91
N PRO A 546 -5.29 23.32 13.78
CA PRO A 546 -6.66 23.70 14.10
C PRO A 546 -6.88 24.20 15.54
N LEU A 547 -6.21 23.60 16.54
CA LEU A 547 -6.31 24.07 17.93
C LEU A 547 -5.71 25.47 18.11
N LEU A 548 -4.57 25.77 17.47
CA LEU A 548 -3.96 27.10 17.47
C LEU A 548 -4.83 28.14 16.75
N LEU A 549 -5.48 27.78 15.65
CA LEU A 549 -6.47 28.64 15.00
C LEU A 549 -7.69 28.91 15.90
N GLY A 550 -8.02 28.00 16.82
CA GLY A 550 -9.02 28.22 17.87
C GLY A 550 -8.72 29.41 18.80
N LEU A 551 -7.47 29.86 18.89
CA LEU A 551 -7.11 31.08 19.64
C LEU A 551 -7.77 32.31 19.00
N LEU A 552 -7.85 32.35 17.66
CA LEU A 552 -8.50 33.41 16.90
C LEU A 552 -10.04 33.34 17.00
N ALA A 553 -10.58 32.15 17.26
CA ALA A 553 -12.02 31.92 17.46
C ALA A 553 -12.51 32.28 18.87
N GLY A 554 -11.60 32.52 19.82
CA GLY A 554 -11.90 32.88 21.21
C GLY A 554 -12.26 31.68 22.08
N TYR A 555 -11.27 31.12 22.78
CA TYR A 555 -11.49 30.06 23.78
C TYR A 555 -12.24 30.53 25.04
N THR A 556 -12.23 31.83 25.33
CA THR A 556 -12.87 32.43 26.51
C THR A 556 -14.39 32.45 26.41
N GLU A 557 -14.97 32.58 25.21
CA GLU A 557 -16.42 32.62 25.04
C GLU A 557 -17.06 31.25 25.32
N PRO A 558 -18.04 31.14 26.24
CA PRO A 558 -18.82 29.92 26.41
C PRO A 558 -19.82 29.78 25.24
N SER A 559 -19.62 28.76 24.41
CA SER A 559 -20.54 28.40 23.33
C SER A 559 -20.61 26.88 23.18
N PRO A 560 -21.78 26.26 22.96
CA PRO A 560 -21.87 24.84 22.64
C PRO A 560 -21.09 24.48 21.37
N ALA A 561 -21.04 25.37 20.38
CA ALA A 561 -20.28 25.18 19.15
C ALA A 561 -18.78 24.95 19.42
N LYS A 562 -18.19 25.67 20.40
CA LYS A 562 -16.79 25.49 20.82
C LYS A 562 -16.50 24.03 21.18
N TRP A 563 -17.30 23.45 22.07
CA TRP A 563 -17.07 22.10 22.55
C TRP A 563 -17.25 21.05 21.45
N ILE A 564 -18.21 21.24 20.56
CA ILE A 564 -18.42 20.35 19.40
C ILE A 564 -17.23 20.42 18.43
N VAL A 565 -16.71 21.62 18.13
CA VAL A 565 -15.54 21.80 17.26
C VAL A 565 -14.26 21.23 17.90
N LEU A 566 -14.07 21.39 19.21
CA LEU A 566 -12.94 20.79 19.92
C LEU A 566 -13.04 19.26 19.96
N ALA A 567 -14.23 18.69 20.18
CA ALA A 567 -14.47 17.25 20.09
C ALA A 567 -14.22 16.71 18.67
N TRP A 568 -14.58 17.46 17.64
CA TRP A 568 -14.29 17.13 16.24
C TRP A 568 -12.78 17.12 15.94
N ILE A 569 -12.05 18.17 16.33
CA ILE A 569 -10.60 18.29 16.12
C ILE A 569 -9.85 17.19 16.90
N VAL A 570 -10.10 17.05 18.20
CA VAL A 570 -9.38 16.07 19.05
C VAL A 570 -9.81 14.64 18.71
N GLY A 571 -11.10 14.40 18.46
CA GLY A 571 -11.63 13.10 18.06
C GLY A 571 -11.03 12.57 16.75
N SER A 572 -10.61 13.46 15.84
CA SER A 572 -9.95 13.05 14.59
C SER A 572 -8.64 12.28 14.78
N TRP A 573 -7.98 12.40 15.94
CA TRP A 573 -6.72 11.73 16.26
C TRP A 573 -6.85 10.18 16.29
N PRO A 574 -7.66 9.56 17.18
CA PRO A 574 -7.85 8.11 17.18
C PRO A 574 -8.48 7.58 15.89
N PHE A 575 -9.43 8.31 15.27
CA PHE A 575 -10.03 7.87 14.01
C PHE A 575 -9.02 7.82 12.86
N THR A 576 -8.13 8.81 12.75
CA THR A 576 -7.09 8.79 11.73
C THR A 576 -6.03 7.73 12.04
N PHE A 577 -5.69 7.50 13.31
CA PHE A 577 -4.78 6.42 13.71
C PHE A 577 -5.33 5.03 13.34
N ILE A 578 -6.61 4.77 13.62
CA ILE A 578 -7.30 3.54 13.19
C ILE A 578 -7.31 3.46 11.66
N ARG A 579 -7.65 4.54 10.95
CA ARG A 579 -7.65 4.55 9.47
C ARG A 579 -6.29 4.10 8.91
N ILE A 580 -5.20 4.71 9.36
CA ILE A 580 -3.85 4.44 8.82
C ILE A 580 -3.42 2.99 9.00
N TYR A 581 -3.57 2.44 10.22
CA TYR A 581 -2.98 1.15 10.58
C TYR A 581 -3.94 -0.04 10.49
N VAL A 582 -5.25 0.19 10.33
CA VAL A 582 -6.30 -0.85 10.36
C VAL A 582 -7.21 -0.81 9.14
N ILE A 583 -7.40 0.34 8.47
CA ILE A 583 -8.44 0.51 7.44
C ILE A 583 -7.91 1.23 6.19
N ASP A 584 -7.32 0.47 5.27
CA ASP A 584 -7.13 0.96 3.90
C ASP A 584 -8.42 0.68 3.06
N PRO A 585 -9.20 1.72 2.69
CA PRO A 585 -10.44 1.56 1.93
C PRO A 585 -10.23 0.98 0.52
N ASN A 586 -9.01 0.97 -0.02
CA ASN A 586 -8.72 0.42 -1.36
C ASN A 586 -8.84 -1.11 -1.36
N TYR A 587 -8.67 -1.73 -0.19
CA TYR A 587 -8.68 -3.18 0.02
C TYR A 587 -9.94 -3.69 0.74
N MET A 588 -10.87 -2.80 1.15
CA MET A 588 -12.14 -3.18 1.78
C MET A 588 -13.14 -3.70 0.73
N VAL A 589 -13.10 -4.99 0.40
CA VAL A 589 -14.07 -5.57 -0.55
C VAL A 589 -15.36 -6.01 0.14
N ASN A 590 -15.29 -6.33 1.44
CA ASN A 590 -16.46 -6.63 2.25
C ASN A 590 -17.36 -5.38 2.44
N LYS A 591 -18.49 -5.35 1.71
CA LYS A 591 -19.52 -4.29 1.78
C LYS A 591 -20.08 -4.06 3.18
N LEU A 592 -20.20 -5.10 4.01
CA LEU A 592 -20.66 -4.96 5.39
C LEU A 592 -19.59 -4.28 6.24
N ALA A 593 -18.32 -4.63 6.07
CA ALA A 593 -17.21 -3.95 6.74
C ALA A 593 -17.17 -2.46 6.38
N PHE A 594 -17.29 -2.16 5.09
CA PHE A 594 -17.39 -0.80 4.59
C PHE A 594 -18.56 -0.02 5.22
N ALA A 595 -19.76 -0.62 5.26
CA ALA A 595 -20.95 0.01 5.83
C ALA A 595 -20.82 0.26 7.34
N LEU A 596 -20.36 -0.72 8.11
CA LEU A 596 -20.13 -0.59 9.55
C LEU A 596 -19.04 0.46 9.85
N THR A 597 -17.92 0.45 9.12
CA THR A 597 -16.86 1.45 9.29
C THR A 597 -17.35 2.86 8.94
N THR A 598 -18.17 3.01 7.90
CA THR A 598 -18.79 4.30 7.56
C THR A 598 -19.74 4.77 8.67
N LEU A 599 -20.61 3.88 9.16
CA LEU A 599 -21.56 4.15 10.23
C LEU A 599 -20.87 4.58 11.54
N PHE A 600 -19.85 3.85 11.98
CA PHE A 600 -19.23 4.06 13.29
C PHE A 600 -18.06 5.07 13.27
N LEU A 601 -17.33 5.19 12.17
CA LEU A 601 -16.16 6.09 12.12
C LEU A 601 -16.44 7.37 11.34
N VAL A 602 -17.32 7.39 10.33
CA VAL A 602 -17.48 8.57 9.45
C VAL A 602 -18.69 9.42 9.83
N LEU A 603 -19.85 8.81 10.05
CA LEU A 603 -21.07 9.57 10.38
C LEU A 603 -20.97 10.41 11.66
N PRO A 604 -20.31 9.99 12.76
CA PRO A 604 -20.16 10.82 13.95
C PRO A 604 -19.39 12.11 13.68
N GLY A 605 -18.31 12.06 12.87
CA GLY A 605 -17.54 13.25 12.51
C GLY A 605 -18.36 14.23 11.67
N ILE A 606 -19.12 13.73 10.69
CA ILE A 606 -20.03 14.55 9.88
C ILE A 606 -21.13 15.18 10.75
N ALA A 607 -21.69 14.42 11.70
CA ALA A 607 -22.70 14.94 12.63
C ALA A 607 -22.13 16.07 13.52
N LEU A 608 -20.89 15.93 14.01
CA LEU A 608 -20.21 16.99 14.78
C LEU A 608 -19.99 18.25 13.94
N VAL A 609 -19.49 18.13 12.70
CA VAL A 609 -19.30 19.27 11.79
C VAL A 609 -20.62 19.97 11.51
N ILE A 610 -21.65 19.24 11.07
CA ILE A 610 -22.96 19.82 10.74
C ILE A 610 -23.58 20.48 11.97
N SER A 611 -23.56 19.84 13.14
CA SER A 611 -24.11 20.41 14.37
C SER A 611 -23.38 21.69 14.80
N ALA A 612 -22.05 21.71 14.73
CA ALA A 612 -21.28 22.92 15.01
C ALA A 612 -21.57 24.05 14.02
N THR A 613 -21.74 23.72 12.73
CA THR A 613 -22.08 24.70 11.69
C THR A 613 -23.49 25.25 11.88
N VAL A 614 -24.49 24.42 12.22
CA VAL A 614 -25.86 24.87 12.54
C VAL A 614 -25.82 25.79 13.76
N ILE A 615 -25.30 25.31 14.89
CA ILE A 615 -25.29 26.05 16.16
C ILE A 615 -24.46 27.34 16.05
N GLY A 616 -23.37 27.34 15.27
CA GLY A 616 -22.52 28.51 15.07
C GLY A 616 -23.09 29.60 14.15
N ASN A 617 -24.17 29.30 13.42
CA ASN A 617 -24.84 30.23 12.49
C ASN A 617 -26.27 30.62 12.91
N LEU A 618 -26.84 30.00 13.95
CA LEU A 618 -28.10 30.47 14.52
C LEU A 618 -27.91 31.85 15.17
N PRO A 619 -28.88 32.78 15.03
CA PRO A 619 -28.87 34.04 15.77
C PRO A 619 -28.93 33.75 17.29
N LYS A 620 -28.25 34.61 18.07
CA LYS A 620 -28.23 34.56 19.54
C LYS A 620 -29.48 35.20 20.14
#